data_AF-A0A368GTZ6-F1
#
_entry.id   AF-A0A368GTZ6-F1
#
_cell.length_a   1.000
_cell.length_b   1.000
_cell.length_c   1.000
_cell.angle_alpha   90.00
_cell.angle_beta   90.00
_cell.angle_gamma   90.00
#
_symmetry.space_group_name_H-M   'P 1'
#
loop_
_entity.id
_entity.type
_entity.pdbx_description
1 polymer ?
#
loop_
_entity_poly.entity_id
_entity_poly.type
_entity_poly.pdbx_seq_one_letter_code
_entity_poly.pdbx_strand_id
1 'polypeptide(L)' 'MRIASISKPITATIAARLVQDGKLDLDQPIQSYLPDFPSKKYEGEPVTISVRQLLSHTGGIRHYKKEDAKVRFIKTK' A
#
# COMPACT_ATOMS: atom_id res chain seq x y z
N MET A 1 15.78 -17.11 9.50
CA MET A 1 14.58 -17.62 8.76
C MET A 1 13.88 -16.46 8.07
N ARG A 2 13.37 -16.62 6.83
CA ARG A 2 12.55 -15.62 6.13
C ARG A 2 11.15 -16.21 5.90
N ILE A 3 10.13 -15.69 6.59
CA ILE A 3 8.77 -16.29 6.61
C ILE A 3 7.83 -15.79 5.50
N ALA A 4 8.32 -14.91 4.62
CA ALA A 4 7.59 -14.42 3.45
C ALA A 4 6.16 -13.93 3.79
N SER A 5 5.15 -14.37 3.05
CA SER A 5 3.75 -13.92 3.21
C SER A 5 3.11 -14.28 4.55
N ILE A 6 3.71 -15.16 5.36
CA ILE A 6 3.25 -15.42 6.73
C ILE A 6 3.36 -14.15 7.60
N SER A 7 4.15 -13.14 7.20
CA SER A 7 4.16 -11.84 7.87
C SER A 7 2.86 -11.04 7.71
N LYS A 8 2.03 -11.30 6.67
CA LYS A 8 0.80 -10.53 6.40
C LYS A 8 -0.23 -10.57 7.54
N PRO A 9 -0.60 -11.74 8.12
CA PRO A 9 -1.52 -11.77 9.25
C PRO A 9 -0.99 -10.97 10.45
N ILE A 10 0.32 -10.98 10.70
CA ILE A 10 0.94 -10.16 11.76
C ILE A 10 0.70 -8.66 11.48
N THR A 11 0.96 -8.21 10.25
CA THR A 11 0.68 -6.83 9.82
C THR A 11 -0.80 -6.49 9.93
N ALA A 12 -1.71 -7.39 9.54
CA ALA A 12 -3.15 -7.19 9.63
C ALA A 12 -3.61 -7.05 11.09
N THR A 13 -3.05 -7.83 12.03
CA THR A 13 -3.33 -7.69 13.46
C THR A 13 -2.90 -6.32 13.99
N ILE A 14 -1.71 -5.84 13.60
CA ILE A 14 -1.24 -4.50 13.99
C ILE A 14 -2.17 -3.42 13.41
N ALA A 15 -2.57 -3.53 12.14
CA ALA A 15 -3.52 -2.60 11.53
C ALA A 15 -4.86 -2.58 12.28
N ALA A 16 -5.41 -3.75 12.65
CA ALA A 16 -6.65 -3.83 13.41
C ALA A 16 -6.55 -3.11 14.78
N ARG A 17 -5.39 -3.18 15.45
CA ARG A 17 -5.16 -2.43 16.69
C ARG A 17 -5.08 -0.93 16.48
N LEU A 18 -4.44 -0.47 15.40
CA LEU A 18 -4.42 0.95 15.06
C LEU A 18 -5.81 1.50 14.71
N VAL A 19 -6.67 0.68 14.09
CA VAL A 19 -8.09 1.03 13.86
C VAL A 19 -8.82 1.16 15.18
N GLN A 20 -8.64 0.20 16.10
CA GLN A 20 -9.25 0.25 17.43
C GLN A 20 -8.80 1.49 18.23
N ASP A 21 -7.53 1.88 18.10
CA ASP A 21 -6.96 3.08 18.72
C ASP A 21 -7.37 4.40 18.04
N GLY A 22 -8.13 4.36 16.93
CA GLY A 22 -8.48 5.55 16.13
C GLY A 22 -7.31 6.18 15.38
N LYS A 23 -6.19 5.48 15.24
CA LYS A 23 -4.96 5.95 14.55
C LYS A 23 -4.93 5.59 13.07
N LEU A 24 -5.73 4.60 12.66
CA LEU A 24 -5.88 4.16 11.27
C LEU A 24 -7.36 4.12 10.93
N ASP A 25 -7.73 4.79 9.86
CA ASP A 25 -9.08 4.78 9.29
C ASP A 25 -9.01 4.00 7.98
N LEU A 26 -9.85 2.96 7.90
CA LEU A 26 -9.87 2.03 6.78
C LEU A 26 -10.40 2.67 5.50
N ASP A 27 -11.22 3.71 5.62
CA ASP A 27 -11.94 4.29 4.48
C ASP A 27 -11.31 5.62 4.01
N GLN A 28 -10.24 6.08 4.69
CA GLN A 28 -9.42 7.19 4.21
C GLN A 28 -8.60 6.81 2.97
N PRO A 29 -8.34 7.78 2.07
CA PRO A 29 -7.31 7.65 1.04
C PRO A 29 -5.97 7.24 1.65
N ILE A 30 -5.21 6.35 0.99
CA ILE A 30 -3.88 5.96 1.47
C ILE A 30 -2.94 7.17 1.61
N GLN A 31 -3.13 8.21 0.80
CA GLN A 31 -2.38 9.46 0.84
C GLN A 31 -2.52 10.21 2.17
N SER A 32 -3.57 9.97 2.95
CA SER A 32 -3.72 10.53 4.31
C SER A 32 -2.62 10.02 5.25
N TYR A 33 -2.04 8.84 4.98
CA TYR A 33 -0.95 8.25 5.76
C TYR A 33 0.40 8.27 5.01
N LEU A 34 0.36 8.25 3.67
CA LEU A 34 1.53 8.22 2.80
C LEU A 34 1.39 9.30 1.70
N PRO A 35 1.70 10.58 1.99
CA PRO A 35 1.48 11.69 1.06
C PRO A 35 2.15 11.52 -0.31
N ASP A 36 3.29 10.83 -0.35
CA ASP A 36 4.05 10.57 -1.59
C ASP A 36 3.51 9.37 -2.40
N PHE A 37 2.44 8.71 -1.93
CA PHE A 37 1.85 7.61 -2.67
C PHE A 37 1.23 8.13 -3.99
N PRO A 38 1.67 7.60 -5.15
CA PRO A 38 1.32 8.19 -6.44
C PRO A 38 -0.17 8.05 -6.74
N SER A 39 -0.78 9.13 -7.21
CA SER A 39 -2.15 9.14 -7.71
C SER A 39 -2.33 8.08 -8.80
N LYS A 40 -3.47 7.39 -8.76
CA LYS A 40 -3.81 6.34 -9.71
C LYS A 40 -4.95 6.81 -10.62
N LYS A 41 -5.01 6.22 -11.81
CA LYS A 41 -6.07 6.44 -12.77
C LYS A 41 -6.60 5.11 -13.29
N TYR A 42 -7.88 5.05 -13.59
CA TYR A 42 -8.56 3.96 -14.26
C TYR A 42 -9.41 4.55 -15.39
N GLU A 43 -9.24 4.04 -16.62
CA GLU A 43 -9.92 4.57 -17.81
C GLU A 43 -9.76 6.09 -18.03
N GLY A 44 -8.62 6.65 -17.60
CA GLY A 44 -8.32 8.09 -17.71
C GLY A 44 -8.75 8.92 -16.50
N GLU A 45 -9.66 8.39 -15.68
CA GLU A 45 -10.21 9.06 -14.51
C GLU A 45 -9.38 8.80 -13.24
N PRO A 46 -9.22 9.80 -12.35
CA PRO A 46 -8.53 9.62 -11.09
C PRO A 46 -9.29 8.65 -10.18
N VAL A 47 -8.57 7.73 -9.54
CA VAL A 47 -9.13 6.81 -8.55
C VAL A 47 -8.41 6.94 -7.22
N THR A 48 -9.20 6.91 -6.16
CA THR A 48 -8.73 6.89 -4.78
C THR A 48 -8.63 5.45 -4.30
N ILE A 49 -7.50 5.11 -3.67
CA ILE A 49 -7.31 3.80 -3.04
C ILE A 49 -7.38 3.99 -1.53
N SER A 50 -8.28 3.26 -0.87
CA SER A 50 -8.38 3.29 0.59
C SER A 50 -7.46 2.28 1.26
N VAL A 51 -7.20 2.48 2.56
CA VAL A 51 -6.45 1.52 3.39
C VAL A 51 -7.11 0.14 3.38
N ARG A 52 -8.45 0.08 3.44
CA ARG A 52 -9.24 -1.16 3.37
C ARG A 52 -8.88 -1.97 2.13
N GLN A 53 -8.88 -1.30 0.97
CA GLN A 53 -8.62 -1.96 -0.31
C GLN A 53 -7.20 -2.53 -0.40
N LEU A 54 -6.22 -1.92 0.26
CA LEU A 54 -4.87 -2.46 0.35
C LEU A 54 -4.81 -3.70 1.25
N LEU A 55 -5.42 -3.64 2.43
CA LEU A 55 -5.47 -4.76 3.38
C LEU A 55 -6.26 -5.96 2.83
N SER A 56 -7.25 -5.73 1.97
CA SER A 56 -8.07 -6.77 1.36
C SER A 56 -7.63 -7.19 -0.05
N HIS A 57 -6.48 -6.73 -0.54
CA HIS A 57 -5.99 -7.03 -1.88
C HIS A 57 -6.93 -6.62 -3.04
N THR A 58 -7.75 -5.58 -2.86
CA THR A 58 -8.69 -5.07 -3.87
C THR A 58 -8.29 -3.70 -4.44
N GLY A 59 -7.16 -3.11 -4.01
CA GLY A 59 -6.68 -1.81 -4.47
C GLY A 59 -6.04 -1.79 -5.87
N GLY A 60 -6.01 -2.92 -6.60
CA GLY A 60 -5.49 -2.97 -7.98
C GLY A 60 -3.98 -2.72 -8.12
N ILE A 61 -3.20 -2.88 -7.05
CA ILE A 61 -1.74 -2.68 -7.09
C ILE A 61 -1.09 -3.83 -7.85
N ARG A 62 -0.40 -3.48 -8.94
CA ARG A 62 0.30 -4.46 -9.78
C ARG A 62 1.47 -5.08 -9.01
N HIS A 63 1.66 -6.38 -9.20
CA HIS A 63 2.83 -7.08 -8.68
C HIS A 63 4.10 -6.51 -9.34
N TYR A 64 5.20 -6.45 -8.58
CA TYR A 64 6.50 -6.08 -9.14
C TYR A 64 6.95 -7.11 -10.18
N LYS A 65 7.44 -6.67 -11.33
CA LYS A 65 8.17 -7.51 -12.28
C LYS A 65 9.65 -7.56 -11.90
N LYS A 66 10.35 -8.64 -12.26
CA LYS A 66 11.79 -8.76 -11.97
C LYS A 66 12.61 -7.65 -12.64
N GLU A 67 12.13 -7.11 -13.77
CA GLU A 67 12.78 -5.98 -14.45
C GLU A 67 12.63 -4.65 -13.70
N ASP A 68 11.52 -4.44 -12.98
CA ASP A 68 11.20 -3.18 -12.27
C ASP A 68 12.18 -2.90 -11.12
N ALA A 69 12.78 -3.95 -10.54
CA ALA A 69 13.75 -3.85 -9.45
C ALA A 69 15.10 -3.19 -9.86
N LYS A 70 15.34 -2.99 -11.16
CA LYS A 70 16.55 -2.33 -11.68
C LYS A 70 16.45 -0.81 -11.75
N VAL A 71 15.26 -0.24 -11.55
CA VAL A 71 15.01 1.19 -11.77
C VAL A 71 14.99 1.94 -10.43
N ARG A 72 16.01 2.81 -10.26
CA ARG A 72 16.20 3.87 -9.23
C ARG A 72 17.11 3.55 -8.04
N PHE A 73 18.41 3.46 -8.33
CA PHE A 73 19.36 4.33 -7.63
C PHE A 73 19.67 5.49 -8.57
N ILE A 74 18.98 6.61 -8.41
CA ILE A 74 19.41 7.86 -9.05
C ILE A 74 20.76 8.17 -8.42
N LYS A 75 21.84 8.08 -9.21
CA LYS A 75 23.14 8.66 -8.87
C LYS A 75 22.92 10.16 -8.68
N THR A 76 22.83 10.62 -7.45
CA THR A 76 23.09 12.02 -7.14
C THR A 76 24.58 12.26 -7.41
N LYS A 77 24.87 13.11 -8.38
CA LYS A 77 26.18 13.72 -8.55
C LYS A 77 26.11 15.12 -7.95
#